data_AF-A0A819A1B2-F1
#
_entry.id   AF-A0A819A1B2-F1
#
_cell.length_a   1.000
_cell.length_b   1.000
_cell.length_c   1.000
_cell.angle_alpha   90.00
_cell.angle_beta   90.00
_cell.angle_gamma   90.00
#
_symmetry.space_group_name_H-M   'P 1'
#
loop_
_entity.id
_entity.type
_entity.pdbx_description
1 polymer ?
#
loop_
_entity_poly.entity_id
_entity_poly.type
_entity_poly.pdbx_seq_one_letter_code
_entity_poly.pdbx_strand_id
1 'polypeptide(L)'
;MFLTIVLITILVSLISVYLWTINNRYNYFKHRGISGPSYHFFFGHYKTLWSTKSFSKQIQEWTHQYGSIYGLFLGTRPMYVISDVDFLQEIYIKQFSSFHSRMIPKILRIETDGKIHLFRATGERWRRQRHIINPTFSSSKLKFMSSLVNECITTM
;
A
#
# COMPACT_ATOMS: atom_id res chain seq x y z
N MET A 1 30.29 24.58 27.95
CA MET A 1 28.99 25.20 28.28
C MET A 1 28.31 25.83 27.07
N PHE A 2 28.97 26.70 26.29
CA PHE A 2 28.37 27.29 25.08
C PHE A 2 28.04 26.23 24.00
N LEU A 3 28.99 25.36 23.66
CA LEU A 3 28.78 24.29 22.66
C LEU A 3 27.64 23.33 23.06
N THR A 4 27.54 22.98 24.35
CA THR A 4 26.48 22.10 24.85
C THR A 4 25.09 22.75 24.74
N ILE A 5 24.99 24.06 25.00
CA ILE A 5 23.73 24.81 24.81
C ILE A 5 23.34 24.83 23.33
N VAL A 6 24.29 25.12 22.44
CA VAL A 6 24.04 25.12 20.99
C VAL A 6 23.56 23.75 20.51
N LEU A 7 24.21 22.66 20.90
CA LEU A 7 23.78 21.30 20.52
C LEU A 7 22.38 20.96 21.04
N ILE A 8 22.05 21.33 22.28
CA ILE A 8 20.70 21.12 22.84
C ILE A 8 19.65 21.92 22.06
N THR A 9 19.92 23.18 21.76
CA THR A 9 18.97 24.01 20.99
C THR A 9 18.71 23.45 19.59
N ILE A 10 19.74 22.97 18.90
CA ILE A 10 19.60 22.30 17.60
C ILE A 10 18.76 21.03 17.74
N LEU A 11 19.04 20.20 18.75
CA LEU A 11 18.29 18.96 18.99
C LEU A 11 16.80 19.24 19.25
N VAL A 12 16.49 20.21 20.13
CA VAL A 12 15.10 20.60 20.44
C VAL A 12 14.39 21.16 19.21
N SER A 13 15.07 21.99 18.42
CA SER A 13 14.53 22.52 17.16
C SER A 13 14.20 21.40 16.18
N LEU A 14 15.13 20.46 15.97
CA LEU A 14 14.93 19.30 15.09
C LEU A 14 13.76 18.42 15.55
N ILE A 15 13.66 18.16 16.86
CA ILE A 15 12.54 17.39 17.44
C ILE A 15 11.22 18.12 17.22
N SER A 16 11.18 19.43 17.44
CA SER A 16 9.97 20.24 17.28
C SER A 16 9.48 20.24 15.83
N VAL A 17 10.39 20.45 14.86
CA VAL A 17 10.09 20.39 13.43
C VAL A 17 9.61 18.99 13.02
N TYR A 18 10.24 17.94 13.56
CA TYR A 18 9.86 16.57 13.31
C TYR A 18 8.45 16.23 13.84
N LEU A 19 8.15 16.58 15.09
CA LEU A 19 6.83 16.39 15.69
C LEU A 19 5.74 17.19 14.97
N TRP A 20 6.02 18.44 14.61
CA TRP A 20 5.11 19.27 13.82
C TRP A 20 4.80 18.64 12.46
N THR A 21 5.83 18.13 11.76
CA THR A 21 5.66 17.45 10.48
C THR A 21 4.79 16.20 10.61
N ILE A 22 4.96 15.40 11.66
CA ILE A 22 4.15 14.20 11.90
C ILE A 22 2.71 14.56 12.24
N ASN A 23 2.52 15.55 13.12
CA ASN A 23 1.18 16.02 13.46
C ASN A 23 0.43 16.50 12.22
N ASN A 24 1.10 17.26 11.34
CA ASN A 24 0.51 17.70 10.08
C ASN A 24 0.13 16.53 9.16
N ARG A 25 0.94 15.46 9.10
CA ARG A 25 0.60 14.23 8.37
C ARG A 25 -0.65 13.56 8.93
N TYR A 26 -0.79 13.50 10.25
CA TYR A 26 -1.97 12.90 10.89
C TYR A 26 -3.25 13.73 10.72
N ASN A 27 -3.12 15.05 10.52
CA ASN A 27 -4.27 15.90 10.18
C ASN A 27 -4.73 15.76 8.71
N TYR A 28 -4.07 14.92 7.88
CA TYR A 28 -4.38 14.78 6.45
C TYR A 28 -5.86 14.48 6.15
N PHE A 29 -6.47 13.53 6.87
CA PHE A 29 -7.87 13.15 6.68
C PHE A 29 -8.83 14.12 7.36
N LYS A 30 -8.45 14.64 8.54
CA LYS A 30 -9.23 15.65 9.26
C LYS A 30 -9.47 16.90 8.39
N HIS A 31 -8.43 17.39 7.71
CA HIS A 31 -8.55 18.54 6.79
C HIS A 31 -9.40 18.25 5.54
N ARG A 32 -9.68 16.98 5.23
CA ARG A 32 -10.47 16.55 4.07
C ARG A 32 -11.87 16.06 4.44
N GLY A 33 -12.25 16.12 5.72
CA GLY A 33 -13.54 15.61 6.19
C GLY A 33 -13.68 14.09 6.04
N ILE A 34 -12.57 13.34 5.98
CA ILE A 34 -12.59 11.89 5.83
C ILE A 34 -12.52 11.25 7.21
N SER A 35 -13.48 10.37 7.49
CA SER A 35 -13.55 9.59 8.72
C SER A 35 -12.53 8.46 8.73
N GLY A 36 -12.25 7.91 9.91
CA GLY A 36 -11.37 6.77 10.07
C GLY A 36 -11.18 6.38 11.53
N PRO A 37 -10.66 5.17 11.79
CA PRO A 37 -10.40 4.71 13.14
C PRO A 37 -9.32 5.51 13.85
N SER A 38 -9.36 5.44 15.19
CA SER A 38 -8.33 6.04 16.04
C SER A 38 -6.98 5.35 15.80
N TYR A 39 -5.93 6.15 15.70
CA TYR A 39 -4.57 5.69 15.44
C TYR A 39 -3.64 5.96 16.63
N HIS A 40 -2.56 5.19 16.70
CA HIS A 40 -1.50 5.40 17.67
C HIS A 40 -0.48 6.40 17.12
N PHE A 41 -0.06 7.36 17.93
CA PHE A 41 0.99 8.32 17.54
C PHE A 41 2.29 7.57 17.15
N PHE A 42 2.94 8.01 16.06
CA PHE A 42 4.04 7.37 15.33
C PHE A 42 3.72 6.07 14.57
N PHE A 43 2.92 5.17 15.13
CA PHE A 43 2.69 3.84 14.55
C PHE A 43 1.47 3.78 13.63
N GLY A 44 0.61 4.79 13.65
CA GLY A 44 -0.64 4.76 12.91
C GLY A 44 -1.50 3.56 13.35
N HIS A 45 -1.89 2.74 12.38
CA HIS A 45 -2.68 1.53 12.60
C HIS A 45 -1.84 0.25 12.59
N TYR A 46 -0.52 0.31 12.48
CA TYR A 46 0.32 -0.90 12.46
C TYR A 46 0.08 -1.77 13.69
N LYS A 47 0.01 -1.17 14.87
CA LYS A 47 -0.22 -1.90 16.12
C LYS A 47 -1.52 -2.70 16.06
N THR A 48 -2.63 -2.05 15.71
CA THR A 48 -3.94 -2.71 15.60
C THR A 48 -3.93 -3.81 14.54
N LEU A 49 -3.37 -3.52 13.36
CA LEU A 49 -3.31 -4.45 12.23
C LEU A 49 -2.37 -5.64 12.45
N TRP A 50 -1.36 -5.52 13.30
CA TRP A 50 -0.47 -6.64 13.68
C TRP A 50 -0.99 -7.44 14.87
N SER A 51 -1.78 -6.82 15.75
CA SER A 51 -2.38 -7.49 16.90
C SER A 51 -3.68 -8.24 16.58
N THR A 52 -4.34 -7.91 15.46
CA THR A 52 -5.60 -8.56 15.10
C THR A 52 -5.38 -9.99 14.61
N LYS A 53 -6.30 -10.89 14.99
CA LYS A 53 -6.28 -12.30 14.53
C LYS A 53 -6.53 -12.41 13.03
N SER A 54 -7.22 -11.44 12.42
CA SER A 54 -7.51 -11.43 10.99
C SER A 54 -7.55 -10.01 10.46
N PHE A 55 -6.58 -9.69 9.61
CA PHE A 55 -6.50 -8.40 8.91
C PHE A 55 -7.80 -8.10 8.15
N SER A 56 -8.30 -9.07 7.39
CA SER A 56 -9.50 -8.89 6.57
C SER A 56 -10.75 -8.62 7.41
N LYS A 57 -10.91 -9.31 8.54
CA LYS A 57 -12.04 -9.05 9.46
C LYS A 57 -11.94 -7.66 10.07
N GLN A 58 -10.74 -7.22 10.47
CA GLN A 58 -10.54 -5.88 11.00
C GLN A 58 -10.89 -4.78 9.99
N ILE A 59 -10.49 -4.96 8.72
CA ILE A 59 -10.87 -4.05 7.64
C ILE A 59 -12.38 -4.06 7.44
N GLN A 60 -13.01 -5.24 7.40
CA GLN A 60 -14.46 -5.35 7.27
C GLN A 60 -15.22 -4.63 8.39
N GLU A 61 -14.81 -4.82 9.64
CA GLU A 61 -15.38 -4.12 10.81
C GLU A 61 -15.27 -2.59 10.66
N TRP A 62 -14.12 -2.08 10.24
CA TRP A 62 -13.95 -0.66 9.98
C TRP A 62 -14.78 -0.17 8.79
N THR A 63 -14.90 -0.94 7.71
CA THR A 63 -15.80 -0.60 6.60
C THR A 63 -17.26 -0.51 7.09
N HIS A 64 -17.71 -1.41 7.96
CA HIS A 64 -19.05 -1.33 8.56
C HIS A 64 -19.22 -0.09 9.43
N GLN A 65 -18.18 0.32 10.16
CA GLN A 65 -18.25 1.45 11.09
C GLN A 65 -18.09 2.83 10.41
N TYR A 66 -17.19 2.94 9.45
CA TYR A 66 -16.79 4.22 8.83
C TYR A 66 -17.34 4.42 7.41
N GLY A 67 -17.98 3.39 6.84
CA GLY A 67 -18.56 3.42 5.51
C GLY A 67 -17.63 2.88 4.42
N SER A 68 -18.05 3.05 3.17
CA SER A 68 -17.36 2.50 1.99
C SER A 68 -16.03 3.19 1.68
N ILE A 69 -15.78 4.41 2.18
CA ILE A 69 -14.55 5.15 1.97
C ILE A 69 -14.11 5.77 3.29
N TYR A 70 -12.93 5.40 3.77
CA TYR A 70 -12.36 5.93 5.00
C TYR A 70 -10.83 5.96 4.97
N GLY A 71 -10.24 6.72 5.89
CA GLY A 71 -8.80 6.93 6.00
C GLY A 71 -8.13 6.04 7.03
N LEU A 72 -6.96 5.52 6.68
CA LEU A 72 -6.04 4.83 7.57
C LEU A 72 -4.64 5.45 7.50
N PHE A 73 -3.87 5.24 8.55
CA PHE A 73 -2.44 5.56 8.60
C PHE A 73 -1.61 4.29 8.72
N LEU A 74 -0.74 4.01 7.75
CA LEU A 74 0.33 3.03 7.88
C LEU A 74 1.60 3.76 8.33
N GLY A 75 1.88 3.71 9.64
CA GLY A 75 2.84 4.59 10.28
C GLY A 75 2.34 6.03 10.23
N THR A 76 3.02 6.89 9.48
CA THR A 76 2.64 8.29 9.24
C THR A 76 2.12 8.54 7.81
N ARG A 77 1.94 7.48 7.01
CA ARG A 77 1.44 7.60 5.63
C ARG A 77 -0.07 7.46 5.58
N PRO A 78 -0.80 8.45 5.03
CA PRO A 78 -2.23 8.30 4.79
C PRO A 78 -2.48 7.26 3.70
N MET A 79 -3.52 6.45 3.89
CA MET A 79 -3.98 5.37 3.03
C MET A 79 -5.51 5.42 3.00
N TYR A 80 -6.10 5.35 1.81
CA TYR A 80 -7.54 5.21 1.67
C TYR A 80 -7.90 3.73 1.67
N VAL A 81 -8.99 3.38 2.36
CA VAL A 81 -9.69 2.12 2.17
C VAL A 81 -10.97 2.42 1.41
N ILE A 82 -11.20 1.68 0.33
CA ILE A 82 -12.28 1.90 -0.61
C ILE A 82 -12.97 0.56 -0.83
N SER A 83 -14.29 0.55 -0.63
CA SER A 83 -15.18 -0.60 -0.86
C SER A 83 -16.37 -0.23 -1.76
N ASP A 84 -16.38 0.99 -2.29
CA ASP A 84 -17.37 1.47 -3.26
C ASP A 84 -17.03 0.98 -4.67
N VAL A 85 -17.98 0.29 -5.33
CA VAL A 85 -17.74 -0.37 -6.63
C VAL A 85 -17.47 0.65 -7.74
N ASP A 86 -18.21 1.76 -7.75
CA ASP A 86 -18.07 2.79 -8.79
C ASP A 86 -16.71 3.49 -8.66
N PHE A 87 -16.28 3.78 -7.43
CA PHE A 87 -14.96 4.35 -7.16
C PHE A 87 -13.82 3.36 -7.46
N LEU A 88 -14.02 2.06 -7.20
CA LEU A 88 -13.07 1.02 -7.59
C LEU A 88 -12.96 0.94 -9.12
N GLN A 89 -14.06 1.03 -9.85
CA GLN A 89 -14.04 1.07 -11.32
C GLN A 89 -13.29 2.30 -11.84
N GLU A 90 -13.47 3.47 -11.20
CA GLU A 90 -12.72 4.68 -11.53
C GLU A 90 -11.21 4.47 -11.37
N ILE A 91 -10.77 3.90 -10.25
CA ILE A 91 -9.34 3.68 -9.96
C ILE A 91 -8.73 2.59 -10.85
N TYR A 92 -9.36 1.41 -10.90
CA TYR A 92 -8.77 0.21 -11.49
C TYR A 92 -8.93 0.14 -13.00
N ILE A 93 -9.89 0.86 -13.58
CA ILE A 93 -10.16 0.84 -15.03
C ILE A 93 -9.86 2.20 -15.65
N LYS A 94 -10.62 3.23 -15.30
CA LYS A 94 -10.57 4.52 -16.00
C LYS A 94 -9.26 5.27 -15.75
N GLN A 95 -8.79 5.27 -14.51
CA GLN A 95 -7.59 5.97 -14.06
C GLN A 95 -6.39 5.03 -13.87
N PHE A 96 -6.42 3.86 -14.51
CA PHE A 96 -5.38 2.85 -14.33
C PHE A 96 -3.97 3.39 -14.65
N SER A 97 -3.83 4.30 -15.63
CA SER A 97 -2.57 4.97 -15.94
C SER A 97 -1.97 5.72 -14.75
N SER A 98 -2.80 6.22 -13.83
CA SER A 98 -2.38 6.91 -12.61
C SER A 98 -2.18 5.95 -11.43
N PHE A 99 -2.95 4.86 -11.36
CA PHE A 99 -3.00 3.94 -10.21
C PHE A 99 -2.38 2.55 -10.45
N HIS A 100 -1.63 2.34 -11.54
CA HIS A 100 -1.03 1.04 -11.87
C HIS A 100 0.08 0.57 -10.92
N SER A 101 0.67 1.48 -10.13
CA SER A 101 1.80 1.16 -9.25
C SER A 101 1.36 0.64 -7.89
N ARG A 102 1.98 -0.45 -7.44
CA ARG A 102 1.71 -1.07 -6.13
C ARG A 102 2.52 -0.41 -5.02
N MET A 103 1.98 -0.39 -3.81
CA MET A 103 2.72 0.05 -2.63
C MET A 103 3.85 -0.95 -2.33
N ILE A 104 5.10 -0.51 -2.47
CA ILE A 104 6.29 -1.28 -2.08
C ILE A 104 6.87 -0.66 -0.81
N PRO A 105 7.06 -1.42 0.28
CA PRO A 105 7.76 -0.95 1.47
C PRO A 105 9.12 -0.33 1.08
N LYS A 106 9.47 0.83 1.64
CA LYS A 106 10.72 1.52 1.28
C LYS A 106 11.97 0.64 1.50
N ILE A 107 11.93 -0.19 2.54
CA ILE A 107 12.99 -1.19 2.83
C ILE A 107 13.14 -2.25 1.73
N LEU A 108 12.08 -2.53 0.96
CA LEU A 108 12.08 -3.45 -0.18
C LEU A 108 12.31 -2.74 -1.52
N ARG A 109 12.57 -1.43 -1.51
CA ARG A 109 12.94 -0.66 -2.70
C ARG A 109 14.43 -0.68 -3.02
N ILE A 110 15.24 -1.41 -2.24
CA ILE A 110 16.65 -1.61 -2.58
C ILE A 110 16.67 -2.35 -3.92
N GLU A 111 17.12 -1.65 -4.95
CA GLU A 111 17.34 -2.18 -6.30
C GLU A 111 18.62 -3.01 -6.29
N THR A 112 18.60 -4.12 -5.56
CA THR A 112 19.65 -5.12 -5.66
C THR A 112 19.42 -5.88 -6.95
N ASP A 113 20.21 -5.51 -7.95
CA ASP A 113 20.46 -6.27 -9.16
C ASP A 113 19.28 -6.28 -10.16
N GLY A 114 19.57 -6.29 -11.46
CA GLY A 114 18.63 -6.02 -12.57
C GLY A 114 17.39 -6.93 -12.72
N LYS A 115 17.06 -7.76 -11.72
CA LYS A 115 16.07 -8.85 -11.72
C LYS A 115 14.82 -8.50 -10.89
N ILE A 116 14.22 -7.34 -11.11
CA ILE A 116 12.90 -7.02 -10.54
C ILE A 116 11.83 -7.81 -11.31
N HIS A 117 11.14 -8.73 -10.64
CA HIS A 117 10.03 -9.48 -11.22
C HIS A 117 8.74 -8.64 -11.29
N LEU A 118 7.76 -9.10 -12.08
CA LEU A 118 6.54 -8.36 -12.42
C LEU A 118 5.78 -7.81 -11.19
N PHE A 119 5.70 -8.55 -10.10
CA PHE A 119 4.98 -8.13 -8.89
C PHE A 119 5.67 -7.01 -8.09
N ARG A 120 6.97 -6.79 -8.30
CA ARG A 120 7.75 -5.69 -7.70
C ARG A 120 8.04 -4.56 -8.68
N ALA A 121 7.85 -4.77 -9.98
CA ALA A 121 8.05 -3.72 -10.96
C ALA A 121 6.99 -2.62 -10.81
N THR A 122 7.36 -1.38 -11.11
CA THR A 122 6.46 -0.22 -11.15
C THR A 122 6.71 0.59 -12.42
N GLY A 123 5.79 1.50 -12.76
CA GLY A 123 5.93 2.36 -13.94
C GLY A 123 6.11 1.60 -15.25
N GLU A 124 6.94 2.16 -16.13
CA GLU A 124 7.24 1.60 -17.46
C GLU A 124 7.87 0.21 -17.41
N ARG A 125 8.64 -0.13 -16.36
CA ARG A 125 9.20 -1.47 -16.20
C ARG A 125 8.10 -2.51 -16.04
N TRP A 126 7.11 -2.22 -15.20
CA TRP A 126 5.94 -3.08 -15.02
C TRP A 126 5.15 -3.20 -16.33
N ARG A 127 4.92 -2.08 -17.01
CA ARG A 127 4.19 -2.05 -18.29
C ARG A 127 4.85 -2.95 -19.34
N ARG A 128 6.18 -2.82 -19.52
CA ARG A 128 6.97 -3.64 -20.44
C ARG A 128 6.91 -5.13 -20.09
N GLN A 129 7.14 -5.48 -18.82
CA GLN A 129 7.09 -6.88 -18.38
C GLN A 129 5.70 -7.49 -18.55
N ARG A 130 4.64 -6.73 -18.21
CA ARG A 130 3.26 -7.17 -18.39
C ARG A 130 2.96 -7.43 -19.86
N HIS A 131 3.38 -6.53 -20.76
CA HIS A 131 3.22 -6.69 -22.20
C HIS A 131 3.88 -7.97 -22.73
N ILE A 132 5.08 -8.30 -22.25
CA ILE A 132 5.81 -9.51 -22.65
C ILE A 132 5.12 -10.79 -22.14
N ILE A 133 4.58 -10.77 -20.92
CA ILE A 133 4.02 -11.96 -20.27
C ILE A 133 2.56 -12.23 -20.70
N ASN A 134 1.80 -11.20 -21.05
CA ASN A 134 0.37 -11.32 -21.33
C ASN A 134 0.01 -12.37 -22.42
N PRO A 135 0.74 -12.49 -23.54
CA PRO A 135 0.42 -13.45 -24.60
C PRO A 135 0.47 -14.92 -24.15
N THR A 136 1.28 -15.24 -23.14
CA THR A 136 1.43 -16.59 -22.58
C THR A 136 0.13 -17.11 -21.96
N PHE A 137 -0.73 -16.21 -21.50
CA PHE A 137 -2.00 -16.53 -20.84
C PHE A 137 -3.21 -16.39 -21.78
N SER A 138 -3.00 -16.43 -23.10
CA SER A 138 -4.09 -16.46 -24.08
C SER A 138 -4.89 -17.77 -23.99
N SER A 139 -6.17 -17.73 -24.37
CA SER A 139 -7.06 -18.90 -24.33
C SER A 139 -6.52 -20.10 -25.10
N SER A 140 -5.82 -19.86 -26.22
CA SER A 140 -5.19 -20.93 -27.02
C SER A 140 -4.05 -21.62 -26.27
N LYS A 141 -3.16 -20.84 -25.62
CA LYS A 141 -2.05 -21.37 -24.81
C LYS A 141 -2.57 -22.09 -23.56
N LEU A 142 -3.59 -21.56 -22.90
CA LEU A 142 -4.23 -22.22 -21.75
C LEU A 142 -4.89 -23.54 -22.15
N LYS A 143 -5.59 -23.58 -23.29
CA LYS A 143 -6.17 -24.83 -23.82
C LYS A 143 -5.09 -25.86 -24.11
N PHE A 144 -3.96 -25.44 -24.67
CA PHE A 144 -2.80 -26.32 -24.87
C PHE A 144 -2.24 -26.87 -23.55
N MET A 145 -2.17 -26.05 -22.49
CA MET A 145 -1.71 -26.50 -21.16
C MET A 145 -2.72 -27.41 -20.43
N SER A 146 -4.00 -27.33 -20.78
CA SER A 146 -5.06 -28.09 -20.07
C SER A 146 -4.85 -29.60 -20.10
N SER A 147 -4.30 -30.15 -21.18
CA SER A 147 -4.01 -31.58 -21.26
C SER A 147 -2.95 -32.01 -20.24
N LEU A 148 -1.89 -31.21 -20.07
CA LEU A 148 -0.83 -31.46 -19.10
C LEU A 148 -1.36 -31.37 -17.66
N VAL A 149 -2.23 -30.40 -17.38
CA VAL A 149 -2.86 -30.27 -16.06
C VAL A 149 -3.72 -31.49 -15.75
N ASN A 150 -4.53 -31.95 -16.71
CA ASN A 150 -5.37 -33.14 -16.54
C ASN A 150 -4.51 -34.39 -16.32
N GLU A 151 -3.41 -34.52 -17.06
CA GLU A 151 -2.46 -35.62 -16.88
C GLU A 151 -1.97 -35.66 -15.43
N CYS A 152 -1.46 -34.53 -14.90
CA CYS A 152 -0.99 -34.43 -13.50
C CYS A 152 -2.05 -34.79 -12.46
N ILE A 153 -3.34 -34.53 -12.73
CA ILE A 153 -4.44 -34.92 -11.84
C ILE A 153 -4.65 -36.43 -11.89
N THR A 154 -4.57 -37.03 -13.07
CA THR A 154 -4.82 -38.47 -13.26
C THR A 154 -3.63 -39.36 -12.89
N THR A 155 -2.40 -38.84 -12.86
CA THR A 155 -1.20 -39.58 -12.42
C THR A 155 -0.96 -39.52 -10.91
N MET A 156 -1.76 -38.75 -10.16
CA MET A 156 -1.83 -38.79 -8.69
C MET A 156 -2.79 -39.87 -8.22
#